data_AF-A0A1F8MN46-F1
#
_entry.id   AF-A0A1F8MN46-F1
#
_cell.length_a   1.000
_cell.length_b   1.000
_cell.length_c   1.000
_cell.angle_alpha   90.00
_cell.angle_beta   90.00
_cell.angle_gamma   90.00
#
_symmetry.space_group_name_H-M   'P 1'
#
loop_
_entity.id
_entity.type
_entity.pdbx_description
1 polymer ?
#
loop_
_entity_poly.entity_id
_entity_poly.type
_entity_poly.pdbx_seq_one_letter_code
_entity_poly.pdbx_strand_id
1 'polypeptide(L)'
;MVKKRIFYSITAVIILVIVAFGVVQTNQLTDVQTTLAATQNELADTQVGLTKIKNALAEEEAALSKSRSELVTIQTDLADSLNELDSLNLKLETSFEQLDRAQKDYETASAALAAEEALALTLQNDIDNLNINISFLATGYGYMMRNQTYQTCKTFIATDQTDKREWVEGVYEGVNFAMDVKINAIKQKIRCGYVSVRLGGGGNIVLVVFETTDRGIIYIYPPSDEEVNLQVGGHFWTQCIIPSPGTYYISPSYNDIVERFNTTW
;
A
#
# COMPACT_ATOMS: atom_id res chain seq x y z
N MET A 1 -84.21 48.47 121.98
CA MET A 1 -83.53 47.31 121.34
C MET A 1 -83.12 47.53 119.87
N VAL A 2 -83.74 48.45 119.12
CA VAL A 2 -83.52 48.61 117.66
C VAL A 2 -82.16 49.25 117.29
N LYS A 3 -81.69 50.28 118.01
CA LYS A 3 -80.43 50.98 117.69
C LYS A 3 -79.15 50.11 117.81
N LYS A 4 -79.08 49.22 118.80
CA LYS A 4 -77.96 48.26 118.94
C LYS A 4 -77.91 47.28 117.76
N ARG A 5 -79.07 46.77 117.32
CA ARG A 5 -79.15 45.87 116.15
C ARG A 5 -78.68 46.53 114.86
N ILE A 6 -79.01 47.81 114.64
CA ILE A 6 -78.56 48.58 113.46
C ILE A 6 -77.04 48.79 113.49
N PHE A 7 -76.46 49.13 114.64
CA PHE A 7 -75.01 49.35 114.76
C PHE A 7 -74.20 48.06 114.54
N TYR A 8 -74.63 46.92 115.10
CA TYR A 8 -74.02 45.61 114.83
C TYR A 8 -74.17 45.18 113.36
N SER A 9 -75.27 45.56 112.71
CA SER A 9 -75.48 45.29 111.28
C SER A 9 -74.55 46.08 110.38
N ILE A 10 -74.33 47.38 110.65
CA ILE A 10 -73.43 48.22 109.83
C ILE A 10 -71.97 47.78 110.00
N THR A 11 -71.55 47.48 111.23
CA THR A 11 -70.19 46.94 111.48
C THR A 11 -69.97 45.58 110.83
N ALA A 12 -70.96 44.68 110.85
CA ALA A 12 -70.87 43.40 110.15
C ALA A 12 -70.75 43.56 108.61
N VAL A 13 -71.47 44.51 108.01
CA VAL A 13 -71.38 44.80 106.56
C VAL A 13 -70.02 45.38 106.18
N ILE A 14 -69.46 46.29 106.99
CA ILE A 14 -68.12 46.85 106.75
C ILE A 14 -67.04 45.76 106.81
N ILE A 15 -67.12 44.86 107.80
CA ILE A 15 -66.20 43.71 107.91
C ILE A 15 -66.34 42.80 106.69
N LEU A 16 -67.56 42.50 106.25
CA LEU A 16 -67.81 41.71 105.04
C LEU A 16 -67.23 42.35 103.77
N VAL A 17 -67.35 43.67 103.61
CA VAL A 17 -66.78 44.39 102.45
C VAL A 17 -65.25 44.39 102.47
N ILE A 18 -64.62 44.59 103.65
CA ILE A 18 -63.16 44.54 103.79
C ILE A 18 -62.63 43.13 103.51
N VAL A 19 -63.28 42.11 104.05
CA VAL A 19 -62.94 40.69 103.79
C VAL A 19 -63.13 40.37 102.30
N ALA A 20 -64.26 40.77 101.70
CA ALA A 20 -64.51 40.57 100.28
C ALA A 20 -63.47 41.28 99.40
N PHE A 21 -63.10 42.52 99.73
CA PHE A 21 -62.06 43.27 99.03
C PHE A 21 -60.67 42.62 99.18
N GLY A 22 -60.31 42.17 100.38
CA GLY A 22 -59.08 41.44 100.63
C GLY A 22 -59.01 40.11 99.87
N VAL A 23 -60.13 39.39 99.78
CA VAL A 23 -60.26 38.16 98.96
C VAL A 23 -60.11 38.47 97.46
N VAL A 24 -60.71 39.55 96.96
CA VAL A 24 -60.56 39.96 95.56
C VAL A 24 -59.11 40.33 95.23
N GLN A 25 -58.44 41.11 96.09
CA GLN A 25 -57.04 41.50 95.90
C GLN A 25 -56.08 40.31 95.98
N THR A 26 -56.33 39.37 96.89
CA THR A 26 -55.51 38.14 96.99
C THR A 26 -55.70 37.25 95.76
N ASN A 27 -56.94 37.07 95.28
CA ASN A 27 -57.20 36.32 94.04
C ASN A 27 -56.48 36.96 92.84
N GLN A 28 -56.56 38.28 92.67
CA GLN A 28 -55.85 38.99 91.59
C GLN A 28 -54.33 38.81 91.67
N LEU A 29 -53.75 38.87 92.87
CA LEU A 29 -52.31 38.65 93.06
C LEU A 29 -51.89 37.22 92.73
N THR A 30 -52.70 36.22 93.12
CA THR A 30 -52.46 34.81 92.81
C THR A 30 -52.53 34.54 91.30
N ASP A 31 -53.49 35.16 90.59
CA ASP A 31 -53.59 35.05 89.12
C ASP A 31 -52.35 35.66 88.44
N VAL A 32 -51.89 36.82 88.90
CA VAL A 32 -50.67 37.47 88.39
C VAL A 32 -49.44 36.62 88.64
N GLN A 33 -49.29 36.04 89.84
CA GLN A 33 -48.17 35.15 90.16
C GLN A 33 -48.16 33.88 89.30
N THR A 34 -49.33 33.30 89.06
CA THR A 34 -49.49 32.11 88.21
C THR A 34 -49.11 32.43 86.76
N THR A 35 -49.59 33.58 86.26
CA THR A 35 -49.26 34.07 84.92
C THR A 35 -47.76 34.38 84.78
N LEU A 36 -47.14 34.97 85.81
CA LEU A 36 -45.70 35.24 85.82
C LEU A 36 -44.88 33.94 85.79
N ALA A 37 -45.26 32.93 86.58
CA ALA A 37 -44.60 31.64 86.56
C ALA A 37 -44.74 30.95 85.19
N ALA A 38 -45.91 31.04 84.55
CA ALA A 38 -46.12 30.53 83.20
C ALA A 38 -45.22 31.23 82.17
N THR A 39 -45.18 32.56 82.18
CA THR A 39 -44.32 33.32 81.24
C THR A 39 -42.82 33.11 81.48
N GLN A 40 -42.40 32.90 82.73
CA GLN A 40 -41.01 32.51 83.04
C GLN A 40 -40.65 31.13 82.47
N ASN A 41 -41.57 30.17 82.56
CA ASN A 41 -41.36 28.84 81.96
C ASN A 41 -41.30 28.92 80.43
N GLU A 42 -42.22 29.66 79.79
CA GLU A 42 -42.18 29.88 78.33
C GLU A 42 -40.88 30.57 77.86
N LEU A 43 -40.38 31.52 78.66
CA LEU A 43 -39.11 32.18 78.37
C LEU A 43 -37.94 31.20 78.47
N ALA A 44 -37.91 30.33 79.48
CA ALA A 44 -36.89 29.30 79.63
C ALA A 44 -36.91 28.31 78.45
N ASP A 45 -38.11 27.86 78.03
CA ASP A 45 -38.28 26.98 76.88
C ASP A 45 -37.81 27.66 75.57
N THR A 46 -38.13 28.94 75.40
CA THR A 46 -37.68 29.73 74.24
C THR A 46 -36.16 29.88 74.22
N GLN A 47 -35.53 30.10 75.37
CA GLN A 47 -34.07 30.16 75.48
C GLN A 47 -33.40 28.84 75.10
N VAL A 48 -33.96 27.71 75.56
CA VAL A 48 -33.48 26.37 75.18
C VAL A 48 -33.63 26.15 73.66
N GLY A 49 -34.76 26.55 73.08
CA GLY A 49 -35.00 26.49 71.65
C GLY A 49 -34.00 27.32 70.85
N LEU A 50 -33.72 28.55 71.29
CA LEU A 50 -32.73 29.44 70.68
C LEU A 50 -31.33 28.82 70.69
N THR A 51 -30.92 28.22 71.81
CA THR A 51 -29.62 27.53 71.91
C THR A 51 -29.53 26.35 70.94
N LYS A 52 -30.60 25.56 70.80
CA LYS A 52 -30.64 24.44 69.84
C LYS A 52 -30.48 24.93 68.40
N ILE A 53 -31.21 25.98 68.02
CA ILE A 53 -31.13 26.56 66.67
C ILE A 53 -29.74 27.13 66.40
N LYS A 54 -29.14 27.81 67.39
CA LYS A 54 -27.78 28.36 67.27
C LYS A 54 -26.73 27.27 67.02
N ASN A 55 -26.85 26.14 67.72
CA ASN A 55 -25.95 25.01 67.51
C ASN A 55 -26.15 24.36 66.14
N ALA A 56 -27.40 24.13 65.73
CA ALA A 56 -27.71 23.59 64.41
C ALA A 56 -27.21 24.50 63.27
N LEU A 57 -27.32 25.83 63.43
CA LEU A 57 -26.78 26.79 62.47
C LEU A 57 -25.25 26.69 62.37
N ALA A 58 -24.55 26.56 63.50
CA ALA A 58 -23.09 26.40 63.50
C ALA A 58 -22.64 25.09 62.83
N GLU A 59 -23.39 24.01 63.03
CA GLU A 59 -23.15 22.73 62.35
C GLU A 59 -23.35 22.83 60.83
N GLU A 60 -24.40 23.52 60.38
CA GLU A 60 -24.68 23.76 58.96
C GLU A 60 -23.61 24.67 58.32
N GLU A 61 -23.17 25.72 59.00
CA GLU A 61 -22.07 26.59 58.54
C GLU A 61 -20.75 25.80 58.38
N ALA A 62 -20.46 24.89 59.31
CA ALA A 62 -19.29 24.01 59.23
C ALA A 62 -19.41 23.01 58.06
N ALA A 63 -20.58 22.42 57.86
CA ALA A 63 -20.85 21.54 56.72
C ALA A 63 -20.71 22.28 55.38
N LEU A 64 -21.27 23.48 55.27
CA LEU A 64 -21.17 24.33 54.08
C LEU A 64 -19.72 24.73 53.79
N SER A 65 -18.95 25.08 54.83
CA SER A 65 -17.51 25.36 54.69
C SER A 65 -16.75 24.17 54.12
N LYS A 66 -17.06 22.96 54.62
CA LYS A 66 -16.46 21.71 54.11
C LYS A 66 -16.82 21.45 52.65
N SER A 67 -18.10 21.54 52.28
CA SER A 67 -18.53 21.36 50.89
C SER A 67 -17.91 22.39 49.94
N ARG A 68 -17.70 23.64 50.38
CA ARG A 68 -16.98 24.64 49.58
C ARG A 68 -15.52 24.26 49.36
N SER A 69 -14.85 23.74 50.39
CA SER A 69 -13.47 23.27 50.25
C SER A 69 -13.37 22.10 49.27
N GLU A 70 -14.28 21.13 49.37
CA GLU A 70 -14.35 19.99 48.45
C GLU A 70 -14.61 20.44 47.01
N LEU A 71 -15.49 21.43 46.82
CA LEU A 71 -15.75 21.99 45.49
C LEU A 71 -14.51 22.63 44.87
N VAL A 72 -13.71 23.36 45.65
CA VAL A 72 -12.46 23.96 45.17
C VAL A 72 -11.47 22.88 44.77
N THR A 73 -11.32 21.80 45.56
CA THR A 73 -10.46 20.67 45.20
C THR A 73 -10.89 20.03 43.88
N ILE A 74 -12.19 19.75 43.71
CA ILE A 74 -12.71 19.19 42.45
C ILE A 74 -12.46 20.13 41.27
N GLN A 75 -12.59 21.45 41.45
CA GLN A 75 -12.30 22.43 40.40
C GLN A 75 -10.83 22.41 39.99
N THR A 76 -9.91 22.25 40.95
CA THR A 76 -8.47 22.11 40.66
C THR A 76 -8.19 20.81 39.93
N ASP A 77 -8.69 19.68 40.43
CA ASP A 77 -8.49 18.37 39.79
C ASP A 77 -9.03 18.32 38.35
N LEU A 78 -10.15 19.00 38.11
CA LEU A 78 -10.74 19.12 36.76
C LEU A 78 -9.84 19.96 35.83
N ALA A 79 -9.28 21.06 36.32
CA ALA A 79 -8.37 21.88 35.54
C ALA A 79 -7.09 21.11 35.18
N ASP A 80 -6.55 20.33 36.12
CA ASP A 80 -5.39 19.48 35.88
C ASP A 80 -5.69 18.39 34.85
N SER A 81 -6.86 17.75 34.96
CA SER A 81 -7.30 16.74 33.99
C SER A 81 -7.46 17.31 32.57
N LEU A 82 -7.95 18.55 32.43
CA LEU A 82 -8.05 19.23 31.13
C LEU A 82 -6.67 19.51 30.54
N ASN A 83 -5.71 19.95 31.36
CA ASN A 83 -4.33 20.20 30.90
C ASN A 83 -3.65 18.91 30.45
N GLU A 84 -3.87 17.79 31.14
CA GLU A 84 -3.37 16.47 30.73
C GLU A 84 -3.97 16.02 29.39
N LEU A 85 -5.28 16.24 29.20
CA LEU A 85 -5.98 15.92 27.96
C LEU A 85 -5.41 16.71 26.77
N ASP A 86 -5.15 18.01 26.94
CA ASP A 86 -4.54 18.85 25.92
C ASP A 86 -3.11 18.38 25.57
N SER A 87 -2.32 18.00 26.57
CA SER A 87 -0.99 17.44 26.36
C SER A 87 -1.03 16.12 25.57
N LEU A 88 -2.01 15.26 25.88
CA LEU A 88 -2.21 14.00 25.17
C LEU A 88 -2.64 14.22 23.72
N ASN A 89 -3.54 15.17 23.47
CA ASN A 89 -3.96 15.52 22.11
C ASN A 89 -2.79 16.01 21.26
N LEU A 90 -1.91 16.85 21.81
CA LEU A 90 -0.72 17.32 21.09
C LEU A 90 0.25 16.18 20.76
N LYS A 91 0.46 15.24 21.70
CA LYS A 91 1.29 14.05 21.47
C LYS A 91 0.69 13.13 20.41
N LEU A 92 -0.64 12.99 20.40
CA LEU A 92 -1.36 12.20 19.42
C LEU A 92 -1.21 12.80 18.02
N GLU A 93 -1.40 14.11 17.88
CA GLU A 93 -1.22 14.84 16.63
C GLU A 93 0.22 14.69 16.10
N THR A 94 1.21 14.89 16.97
CA THR A 94 2.63 14.70 16.61
C THR A 94 2.92 13.26 16.16
N SER A 95 2.31 12.26 16.79
CA SER A 95 2.48 10.85 16.42
C SER A 95 1.88 10.54 15.05
N PHE A 96 0.72 11.13 14.71
CA PHE A 96 0.13 10.98 13.39
C PHE A 96 1.04 11.56 12.30
N GLU A 97 1.63 12.74 12.52
CA GLU A 97 2.57 13.30 11.55
C GLU A 97 3.84 12.46 11.39
N GLN A 98 4.35 11.87 12.48
CA GLN A 98 5.51 10.97 12.41
C GLN A 98 5.19 9.70 11.61
N LEU A 99 3.99 9.16 11.77
CA LEU A 99 3.54 7.98 11.05
C LEU A 99 3.41 8.25 9.53
N ASP A 100 2.84 9.41 9.16
CA ASP A 100 2.74 9.82 7.75
C ASP A 100 4.13 9.99 7.09
N ARG A 101 5.07 10.63 7.80
CA ARG A 101 6.47 10.75 7.34
C ARG A 101 7.12 9.39 7.15
N ALA A 102 7.01 8.49 8.14
CA ALA A 102 7.58 7.15 8.06
C ALA A 102 7.00 6.34 6.90
N GLN A 103 5.70 6.48 6.62
CA GLN A 103 5.06 5.81 5.50
C GLN A 103 5.59 6.30 4.15
N LYS A 104 5.74 7.62 3.99
CA LYS A 104 6.31 8.22 2.77
C LYS A 104 7.76 7.82 2.54
N ASP A 105 8.55 7.75 3.61
CA ASP A 105 9.94 7.31 3.56
C ASP A 105 10.03 5.83 3.15
N TYR A 106 9.15 4.98 3.68
CA TYR A 106 9.04 3.58 3.29
C TYR A 106 8.71 3.41 1.81
N GLU A 107 7.72 4.14 1.30
CA GLU A 107 7.34 4.09 -0.12
C GLU A 107 8.51 4.50 -1.03
N THR A 108 9.25 5.53 -0.64
CA THR A 108 10.43 6.01 -1.37
C THR A 108 11.54 4.96 -1.37
N ALA A 109 11.84 4.36 -0.21
CA ALA A 109 12.85 3.32 -0.09
C ALA A 109 12.48 2.06 -0.89
N SER A 110 11.20 1.65 -0.87
CA SER A 110 10.69 0.53 -1.65
C SER A 110 10.83 0.77 -3.16
N ALA A 111 10.56 1.99 -3.64
CA ALA A 111 10.73 2.33 -5.04
C ALA A 111 12.20 2.31 -5.48
N ALA A 112 13.10 2.82 -4.63
CA ALA A 112 14.54 2.78 -4.88
C ALA A 112 15.07 1.34 -4.95
N LEU A 113 14.62 0.46 -4.05
CA LEU A 113 15.00 -0.96 -4.08
C LEU A 113 14.55 -1.65 -5.37
N ALA A 114 13.30 -1.43 -5.80
CA ALA A 114 12.80 -2.01 -7.06
C ALA A 114 13.60 -1.54 -8.29
N ALA A 115 14.06 -0.28 -8.30
CA ALA A 115 14.91 0.24 -9.36
C ALA A 115 16.30 -0.43 -9.36
N GLU A 116 16.89 -0.65 -8.19
CA GLU A 116 18.16 -1.34 -8.03
C GLU A 116 18.06 -2.81 -8.46
N GLU A 117 16.99 -3.50 -8.10
CA GLU A 117 16.72 -4.89 -8.52
C GLU A 117 16.59 -5.01 -10.05
N ALA A 118 15.92 -4.05 -10.70
CA ALA A 118 15.81 -4.00 -12.16
C ALA A 118 17.17 -3.75 -12.85
N LEU A 119 18.00 -2.89 -12.25
CA LEU A 119 19.36 -2.66 -12.71
C LEU A 119 20.22 -3.92 -12.58
N ALA A 120 20.16 -4.60 -11.42
CA ALA A 120 20.90 -5.84 -11.18
C ALA A 120 20.55 -6.93 -12.21
N LEU A 121 19.27 -7.08 -12.56
CA LEU A 121 18.84 -8.01 -13.61
C LEU A 121 19.43 -7.65 -14.98
N THR A 122 19.51 -6.36 -15.29
CA THR A 122 20.13 -5.88 -16.54
C THR A 122 21.63 -6.21 -16.58
N LEU A 123 22.36 -5.94 -15.50
CA LEU A 123 23.78 -6.29 -15.41
C LEU A 123 24.01 -7.80 -15.52
N GLN A 124 23.13 -8.62 -14.94
CA GLN A 124 23.24 -10.07 -15.05
C GLN A 124 23.10 -10.52 -16.51
N ASN A 125 22.13 -9.97 -17.25
CA ASN A 125 21.98 -10.25 -18.68
C ASN A 125 23.21 -9.81 -19.49
N ASP A 126 23.83 -8.68 -19.14
CA ASP A 126 25.05 -8.21 -19.78
C ASP A 126 26.24 -9.14 -19.50
N ILE A 127 26.39 -9.61 -18.26
CA ILE A 127 27.41 -10.59 -17.87
C ILE A 127 27.22 -11.89 -18.65
N ASP A 128 26.00 -12.41 -18.74
CA ASP A 128 25.71 -13.65 -19.48
C ASP A 128 26.05 -13.49 -20.96
N ASN A 129 25.70 -12.35 -21.55
CA ASN A 129 26.07 -12.02 -22.94
C ASN A 129 27.58 -11.93 -23.14
N LEU A 130 28.32 -11.32 -22.20
CA LEU A 130 29.76 -11.22 -22.26
C LEU A 130 30.43 -12.58 -22.11
N ASN A 131 29.95 -13.43 -21.19
CA ASN A 131 30.46 -14.79 -21.00
C ASN A 131 30.30 -15.64 -22.26
N ILE A 132 29.14 -15.53 -22.92
CA ILE A 132 28.89 -16.16 -24.22
C ILE A 132 29.91 -15.65 -25.25
N ASN A 133 30.12 -14.33 -25.35
CA ASN A 133 31.06 -13.75 -26.30
C ASN A 133 32.50 -14.20 -26.03
N ILE A 134 32.93 -14.28 -24.77
CA ILE A 134 34.26 -14.77 -24.37
C ILE A 134 34.44 -16.23 -24.77
N SER A 135 33.43 -17.09 -24.55
CA SER A 135 33.47 -18.50 -24.98
C SER A 135 33.64 -18.64 -26.50
N PHE A 136 32.94 -17.81 -27.28
CA PHE A 136 33.10 -17.77 -28.74
C PHE A 136 34.50 -17.26 -29.19
N LEU A 137 35.04 -16.25 -28.52
CA LEU A 137 36.39 -15.76 -28.81
C LEU A 137 37.46 -16.81 -28.45
N ALA A 138 37.32 -17.48 -27.31
CA ALA A 138 38.26 -18.51 -26.85
C ALA A 138 38.30 -19.74 -27.75
N THR A 139 37.21 -20.02 -28.48
CA THR A 139 37.11 -21.12 -29.45
C THR A 139 37.58 -20.76 -30.86
N GLY A 140 38.07 -19.53 -31.08
CA GLY A 140 38.65 -19.09 -32.36
C GLY A 140 37.64 -18.59 -33.40
N TYR A 141 36.36 -18.46 -33.04
CA TYR A 141 35.35 -17.82 -33.88
C TYR A 141 35.44 -16.29 -33.72
N GLY A 142 36.47 -15.70 -34.34
CA GLY A 142 36.60 -14.25 -34.46
C GLY A 142 35.43 -13.66 -35.25
N TYR A 143 34.72 -12.72 -34.63
CA TYR A 143 33.51 -12.00 -35.06
C TYR A 143 32.16 -12.64 -34.70
N MET A 144 31.38 -11.83 -33.96
CA MET A 144 30.10 -12.08 -33.31
C MET A 144 28.97 -12.49 -34.28
N MET A 145 29.03 -13.68 -34.85
CA MET A 145 27.92 -14.21 -35.64
C MET A 145 27.23 -15.31 -34.83
N ARG A 146 26.04 -15.00 -34.31
CA ARG A 146 25.25 -15.96 -33.54
C ARG A 146 24.33 -16.76 -34.47
N ASN A 147 24.14 -18.02 -34.16
CA ASN A 147 23.03 -18.82 -34.69
C ASN A 147 21.72 -18.16 -34.23
N GLN A 148 20.79 -17.93 -35.16
CA GLN A 148 19.50 -17.29 -34.89
C GLN A 148 18.39 -18.36 -34.85
N THR A 149 17.18 -18.00 -34.43
CA THR A 149 16.02 -18.89 -34.58
C THR A 149 15.68 -19.04 -36.07
N TYR A 150 15.01 -20.14 -36.43
CA TYR A 150 14.52 -20.38 -37.79
C TYR A 150 13.67 -19.19 -38.28
N GLN A 151 12.78 -18.68 -37.43
CA GLN A 151 11.93 -17.54 -37.79
C GLN A 151 12.75 -16.29 -38.11
N THR A 152 13.78 -15.96 -37.32
CA THR A 152 14.66 -14.82 -37.61
C THR A 152 15.43 -15.01 -38.91
N CYS A 153 15.93 -16.22 -39.19
CA CYS A 153 16.59 -16.52 -40.48
C CYS A 153 15.63 -16.37 -41.66
N LYS A 154 14.38 -16.86 -41.57
CA LYS A 154 13.37 -16.69 -42.62
C LYS A 154 12.97 -15.22 -42.81
N THR A 155 12.84 -14.45 -41.72
CA THR A 155 12.60 -13.01 -41.81
C THR A 155 13.77 -12.30 -42.48
N PHE A 156 15.01 -12.63 -42.12
CA PHE A 156 16.20 -12.09 -42.77
C PHE A 156 16.16 -12.33 -44.28
N ILE A 157 15.99 -13.58 -44.71
CA ILE A 157 15.92 -13.96 -46.11
C ILE A 157 14.80 -13.19 -46.83
N ALA A 158 13.59 -13.12 -46.25
CA ALA A 158 12.47 -12.38 -46.84
C ALA A 158 12.68 -10.86 -46.94
N THR A 159 13.59 -10.28 -46.15
CA THR A 159 13.93 -8.84 -46.19
C THR A 159 15.16 -8.53 -47.04
N ASP A 160 15.99 -9.54 -47.28
CA ASP A 160 17.11 -9.45 -48.20
C ASP A 160 16.56 -9.20 -49.62
N GLN A 161 17.36 -8.56 -50.47
CA GLN A 161 16.94 -8.19 -51.84
C GLN A 161 17.86 -8.79 -52.89
N THR A 162 18.66 -9.79 -52.52
CA THR A 162 19.63 -10.40 -53.44
C THR A 162 18.91 -11.21 -54.51
N ASP A 163 17.79 -11.84 -54.19
CA ASP A 163 16.86 -12.52 -55.10
C ASP A 163 16.38 -11.63 -56.28
N LYS A 164 16.27 -10.32 -56.06
CA LYS A 164 15.82 -9.34 -57.07
C LYS A 164 16.88 -8.97 -58.10
N ARG A 165 18.11 -9.48 -57.96
CA ARG A 165 19.18 -9.20 -58.92
C ARG A 165 19.06 -10.09 -60.14
N GLU A 166 19.44 -9.56 -61.29
CA GLU A 166 19.43 -10.30 -62.54
C GLU A 166 20.60 -11.28 -62.60
N TRP A 167 20.31 -12.52 -63.02
CA TRP A 167 21.35 -13.49 -63.33
C TRP A 167 22.08 -13.10 -64.61
N VAL A 168 23.40 -12.94 -64.54
CA VAL A 168 24.23 -12.60 -65.70
C VAL A 168 25.30 -13.68 -65.85
N GLU A 169 25.18 -14.50 -66.88
CA GLU A 169 26.10 -15.60 -67.16
C GLU A 169 27.55 -15.10 -67.25
N GLY A 170 28.46 -15.76 -66.53
CA GLY A 170 29.88 -15.42 -66.42
C GLY A 170 30.21 -14.16 -65.60
N VAL A 171 29.22 -13.44 -65.06
CA VAL A 171 29.42 -12.15 -64.36
C VAL A 171 28.78 -12.13 -62.97
N TYR A 172 27.51 -12.52 -62.88
CA TYR A 172 26.73 -12.53 -61.65
C TYR A 172 25.92 -13.83 -61.58
N GLU A 173 26.55 -14.85 -60.98
CA GLU A 173 26.03 -16.22 -60.89
C GLU A 173 25.83 -16.63 -59.43
N GLY A 174 25.52 -17.90 -59.18
CA GLY A 174 25.19 -18.41 -57.84
C GLY A 174 26.21 -18.09 -56.74
N VAL A 175 27.51 -18.02 -57.08
CA VAL A 175 28.55 -17.60 -56.13
C VAL A 175 28.33 -16.15 -55.68
N ASN A 176 28.01 -15.25 -56.62
CA ASN A 176 27.77 -13.83 -56.34
C ASN A 176 26.52 -13.64 -55.47
N PHE A 177 25.41 -14.32 -55.80
CA PHE A 177 24.20 -14.27 -54.97
C PHE A 177 24.50 -14.75 -53.54
N ALA A 178 25.17 -15.90 -53.39
CA ALA A 178 25.49 -16.44 -52.06
C ALA A 178 26.43 -15.54 -51.25
N MET A 179 27.41 -14.90 -51.90
CA MET A 179 28.29 -13.92 -51.27
C MET A 179 27.51 -12.68 -50.79
N ASP A 180 26.60 -12.14 -51.61
CA ASP A 180 25.82 -10.96 -51.24
C ASP A 180 24.88 -11.25 -50.05
N VAL A 181 24.18 -12.40 -50.06
CA VAL A 181 23.37 -12.84 -48.91
C VAL A 181 24.23 -12.99 -47.66
N LYS A 182 25.42 -13.60 -47.77
CA LYS A 182 26.35 -13.75 -46.63
C LYS A 182 26.83 -12.39 -46.11
N ILE A 183 27.18 -11.45 -47.00
CA ILE A 183 27.57 -10.07 -46.61
C ILE A 183 26.42 -9.35 -45.90
N ASN A 184 25.18 -9.49 -46.38
CA ASN A 184 24.02 -8.87 -45.75
C ASN A 184 23.70 -9.51 -44.39
N ALA A 185 23.84 -10.83 -44.27
CA ALA A 185 23.71 -11.54 -42.99
C ALA A 185 24.75 -11.05 -41.97
N ILE A 186 26.01 -10.84 -42.40
CA ILE A 186 27.08 -10.31 -41.54
C ILE A 186 26.75 -8.91 -41.02
N LYS A 187 26.21 -8.01 -41.86
CA LYS A 187 25.77 -6.67 -41.42
C LYS A 187 24.70 -6.74 -40.32
N GLN A 188 23.89 -7.81 -40.33
CA GLN A 188 22.86 -8.09 -39.34
C GLN A 188 23.33 -9.02 -38.21
N LYS A 189 24.63 -9.35 -38.15
CA LYS A 189 25.24 -10.24 -37.15
C LYS A 189 24.63 -11.66 -37.13
N ILE A 190 24.15 -12.14 -38.28
CA ILE A 190 23.57 -13.48 -38.48
C ILE A 190 24.66 -14.41 -39.03
N ARG A 191 24.87 -15.55 -38.37
CA ARG A 191 25.81 -16.58 -38.86
C ARG A 191 25.25 -17.28 -40.09
N CYS A 192 25.99 -17.21 -41.18
CA CYS A 192 25.62 -17.77 -42.48
C CYS A 192 26.85 -18.47 -43.09
N GLY A 193 26.66 -19.72 -43.50
CA GLY A 193 27.64 -20.51 -44.23
C GLY A 193 27.37 -20.53 -45.73
N TYR A 194 28.33 -21.07 -46.46
CA TYR A 194 28.32 -21.28 -47.89
C TYR A 194 28.26 -22.77 -48.19
N VAL A 195 27.49 -23.19 -49.19
CA VAL A 195 27.39 -24.60 -49.59
C VAL A 195 27.63 -24.74 -51.08
N SER A 196 28.61 -25.55 -51.46
CA SER A 196 28.81 -25.96 -52.85
C SER A 196 28.25 -27.36 -53.05
N VAL A 197 27.35 -27.50 -54.01
CA VAL A 197 26.63 -28.73 -54.34
C VAL A 197 27.07 -29.19 -55.73
N ARG A 198 27.68 -30.37 -55.80
CA ARG A 198 28.10 -30.97 -57.07
C ARG A 198 26.96 -31.80 -57.65
N LEU A 199 26.62 -31.52 -58.91
CA LEU A 199 25.62 -32.29 -59.66
C LEU A 199 26.30 -33.30 -60.61
N GLY A 200 25.62 -34.42 -60.87
CA GLY A 200 26.15 -35.51 -61.70
C GLY A 200 26.40 -35.16 -63.17
N GLY A 201 25.76 -34.10 -63.68
CA GLY A 201 26.04 -33.54 -65.02
C GLY A 201 27.29 -32.66 -65.09
N GLY A 202 28.04 -32.54 -63.99
CA GLY A 202 29.21 -31.66 -63.89
C GLY A 202 28.90 -30.21 -63.49
N GLY A 203 27.62 -29.87 -63.32
CA GLY A 203 27.16 -28.58 -62.79
C GLY A 203 27.49 -28.39 -61.31
N ASN A 204 27.51 -27.14 -60.86
CA ASN A 204 27.72 -26.78 -59.47
C ASN A 204 26.63 -25.79 -59.05
N ILE A 205 25.92 -26.09 -57.97
CA ILE A 205 24.93 -25.19 -57.37
C ILE A 205 25.50 -24.62 -56.08
N VAL A 206 25.20 -23.36 -55.82
CA VAL A 206 25.64 -22.66 -54.62
C VAL A 206 24.43 -22.31 -53.78
N LEU A 207 24.46 -22.71 -52.52
CA LEU A 207 23.45 -22.36 -51.51
C LEU A 207 24.09 -21.55 -50.38
N VAL A 208 23.24 -20.91 -49.58
CA VAL A 208 23.61 -20.45 -48.25
C VAL A 208 23.02 -21.37 -47.19
N VAL A 209 23.65 -21.44 -46.03
CA VAL A 209 23.21 -22.30 -44.94
C VAL A 209 23.17 -21.54 -43.62
N PHE A 210 22.13 -21.79 -42.84
CA PHE A 210 21.99 -21.27 -41.49
C PHE A 210 21.88 -22.45 -40.53
N GLU A 211 22.61 -22.39 -39.43
CA GLU A 211 22.41 -23.28 -38.29
C GLU A 211 21.48 -22.55 -37.34
N THR A 212 20.25 -23.02 -37.21
CA THR A 212 19.24 -22.39 -36.36
C THR A 212 19.24 -23.01 -34.97
N THR A 213 18.89 -22.23 -33.96
CA THR A 213 18.87 -22.66 -32.56
C THR A 213 17.72 -23.62 -32.23
N ASP A 214 16.70 -23.70 -33.08
CA ASP A 214 15.42 -24.36 -32.81
C ASP A 214 14.99 -25.39 -33.87
N ARG A 215 15.59 -25.41 -35.07
CA ARG A 215 15.26 -26.34 -36.16
C ARG A 215 16.47 -26.99 -36.83
N GLY A 216 17.68 -26.74 -36.33
CA GLY A 216 18.90 -27.27 -36.91
C GLY A 216 19.30 -26.55 -38.20
N ILE A 217 19.89 -27.29 -39.14
CA ILE A 217 20.44 -26.70 -40.37
C ILE A 217 19.33 -26.48 -41.41
N ILE A 218 19.30 -25.28 -42.00
CA ILE A 218 18.48 -24.97 -43.17
C ILE A 218 19.35 -24.48 -44.33
N TYR A 219 18.99 -24.89 -45.55
CA TYR A 219 19.64 -24.46 -46.78
C TYR A 219 18.71 -23.57 -47.58
N ILE A 220 19.22 -22.47 -48.12
CA ILE A 220 18.44 -21.53 -48.94
C ILE A 220 19.12 -21.39 -50.29
N TYR A 221 18.34 -21.41 -51.37
CA TYR A 221 18.80 -21.13 -52.72
C TYR A 221 18.73 -19.61 -52.99
N PRO A 222 19.86 -18.88 -53.00
CA PRO A 222 19.87 -17.41 -52.97
C PRO A 222 19.16 -16.70 -54.14
N PRO A 223 19.12 -17.24 -55.37
CA PRO A 223 18.41 -16.57 -56.46
C PRO A 223 16.88 -16.58 -56.33
N SER A 224 16.30 -17.42 -55.46
CA SER A 224 14.84 -17.54 -55.32
C SER A 224 14.34 -17.53 -53.87
N ASP A 225 15.23 -17.44 -52.88
CA ASP A 225 14.95 -17.53 -51.44
C ASP A 225 14.26 -18.83 -50.98
N GLU A 226 14.19 -19.83 -51.86
CA GLU A 226 13.54 -21.09 -51.57
C GLU A 226 14.40 -21.94 -50.64
N GLU A 227 13.72 -22.64 -49.75
CA GLU A 227 14.37 -23.57 -48.85
C GLU A 227 14.67 -24.87 -49.59
N VAL A 228 15.79 -25.49 -49.27
CA VAL A 228 16.27 -26.68 -49.94
C VAL A 228 16.41 -27.81 -48.91
N ASN A 229 15.62 -28.86 -49.06
CA ASN A 229 15.83 -30.13 -48.39
C ASN A 229 16.95 -30.90 -49.10
N LEU A 230 18.19 -30.46 -48.89
CA LEU A 230 19.35 -30.93 -49.63
C LEU A 230 19.68 -32.39 -49.28
N GLN A 231 19.65 -33.26 -50.28
CA GLN A 231 19.88 -34.70 -50.11
C GLN A 231 20.76 -35.27 -51.23
N VAL A 232 21.78 -36.05 -50.87
CA VAL A 232 22.61 -36.78 -51.85
C VAL A 232 21.76 -37.86 -52.52
N GLY A 233 21.88 -37.96 -53.85
CA GLY A 233 21.10 -38.88 -54.69
C GLY A 233 19.74 -38.34 -55.15
N GLY A 234 19.28 -37.20 -54.61
CA GLY A 234 18.05 -36.55 -55.06
C GLY A 234 18.26 -35.67 -56.28
N HIS A 235 17.20 -35.50 -57.08
CA HIS A 235 17.15 -34.49 -58.14
C HIS A 235 17.04 -33.10 -57.51
N PHE A 236 18.00 -32.22 -57.81
CA PHE A 236 18.09 -30.92 -57.15
C PHE A 236 16.81 -30.09 -57.35
N TRP A 237 16.35 -29.94 -58.59
CA TRP A 237 15.24 -29.04 -58.91
C TRP A 237 13.89 -29.60 -58.47
N THR A 238 13.65 -30.89 -58.66
CA THR A 238 12.31 -31.48 -58.47
C THR A 238 12.10 -32.17 -57.13
N GLN A 239 13.18 -32.46 -56.38
CA GLN A 239 13.09 -33.17 -55.10
C GLN A 239 13.75 -32.43 -53.93
N CYS A 240 14.79 -31.62 -54.18
CA CYS A 240 15.50 -30.93 -53.10
C CYS A 240 14.91 -29.55 -52.80
N ILE A 241 14.58 -28.75 -53.83
CA ILE A 241 13.95 -27.44 -53.62
C ILE A 241 12.54 -27.62 -53.06
N ILE A 242 12.20 -26.84 -52.04
CA ILE A 242 10.85 -26.68 -51.50
C ILE A 242 10.23 -25.45 -52.17
N PRO A 243 9.42 -25.63 -53.23
CA PRO A 243 8.88 -24.52 -53.99
C PRO A 243 7.89 -23.70 -53.16
N SER A 244 7.82 -22.41 -53.48
CA SER A 244 6.76 -21.54 -52.95
C SER A 244 5.36 -22.06 -53.32
N PRO A 245 4.32 -21.77 -52.50
CA PRO A 245 2.96 -22.20 -52.81
C PRO A 245 2.51 -21.75 -54.20
N GLY A 246 2.17 -22.71 -55.07
CA GLY A 246 1.73 -22.45 -56.44
C GLY A 246 2.83 -22.47 -57.51
N THR A 247 4.10 -22.69 -57.13
CA THR A 247 5.20 -22.91 -58.08
C THR A 247 5.62 -24.37 -58.12
N TYR A 248 6.22 -24.79 -59.24
CA TYR A 248 6.83 -26.11 -59.38
C TYR A 248 8.03 -26.02 -60.31
N TYR A 249 9.00 -26.90 -60.08
CA TYR A 249 10.15 -27.07 -60.94
C TYR A 249 9.98 -28.30 -61.83
N ILE A 250 10.50 -28.21 -63.05
CA ILE A 250 10.54 -29.33 -64.00
C ILE A 250 11.96 -29.89 -64.05
N SER A 251 12.06 -31.19 -64.28
CA SER A 251 13.37 -31.84 -64.46
C SER A 251 14.09 -31.23 -65.65
N PRO A 252 15.35 -30.79 -65.49
CA PRO A 252 16.12 -30.27 -66.60
C PRO A 252 16.54 -31.40 -67.57
N SER A 253 17.04 -31.02 -68.75
CA SER A 253 17.57 -31.97 -69.75
C SER A 253 18.95 -32.54 -69.37
N TYR A 254 19.60 -31.99 -68.36
CA TYR A 254 20.89 -32.45 -67.83
C TYR A 254 20.72 -33.23 -66.52
N ASN A 255 21.76 -33.98 -66.14
CA ASN A 255 21.77 -34.72 -64.89
C ASN A 255 21.92 -33.78 -63.67
N ASP A 256 20.83 -33.57 -62.93
CA ASP A 256 20.75 -32.72 -61.74
C ASP A 256 20.76 -33.50 -60.42
N ILE A 257 21.19 -34.76 -60.44
CA ILE A 257 21.36 -35.55 -59.21
C ILE A 257 22.47 -34.95 -58.36
N VAL A 258 22.18 -34.70 -57.08
CA VAL A 258 23.15 -34.22 -56.11
C VAL A 258 24.13 -35.36 -55.76
N GLU A 259 25.39 -35.24 -56.16
CA GLU A 259 26.42 -36.25 -55.86
C GLU A 259 27.03 -36.06 -54.48
N ARG A 260 27.28 -34.80 -54.12
CA ARG A 260 27.87 -34.41 -52.84
C ARG A 260 27.69 -32.92 -52.62
N PHE A 261 27.81 -32.49 -51.38
CA PHE A 261 27.89 -31.09 -51.04
C PHE A 261 28.86 -30.86 -49.89
N ASN A 262 29.48 -29.69 -49.86
CA ASN A 262 30.39 -29.27 -48.80
C ASN A 262 29.88 -27.96 -48.21
N THR A 263 29.83 -27.90 -46.88
CA THR A 263 29.45 -26.71 -46.13
C THR A 263 30.70 -26.04 -45.56
N THR A 264 30.82 -24.73 -45.79
CA THR A 264 31.89 -23.88 -45.26
C THR A 264 31.26 -22.74 -44.46
N TRP A 265 31.56 -22.67 -43.16
CA TRP A 265 31.08 -21.61 -42.27
C TRP A 265 31.92 -20.35 -42.39
#